data_AF-A0A0U5L7D0-F1
#
_entry.id   AF-A0A0U5L7D0-F1
#
_cell.length_a   1.000
_cell.length_b   1.000
_cell.length_c   1.000
_cell.angle_alpha   90.00
_cell.angle_beta   90.00
_cell.angle_gamma   90.00
#
_symmetry.space_group_name_H-M   'P 1'
#
loop_
_entity.id
_entity.type
_entity.pdbx_description
1 polymer ?
#
loop_
_entity_poly.entity_id
_entity_poly.type
_entity_poly.pdbx_seq_one_letter_code
_entity_poly.pdbx_strand_id
1 'polypeptide(L)'
;MTQTPREAQFLIDQIEQELMDWSRNFNVVHQENNAQFQRADNVVADFREVVALVSSQIDDATDHLNRVREKSQAMCELAADTQDQANRAHQHAAKVYQRSVNAAAEWRDALQRAVQLVNRCQAAKLQAASEVSSAQTRAQQAANDLAHAQNAYNSCMNSWTTNSKGERQRPNCSSDASRVTNARHHLDSARRHLNQCEFELQQAIDQLNAAFIKQQSCENGVAKTEEALVYAQQARDRASQASNSASEARQWADEAWQQAESGVRLAQDMQSQHNIASQQTALAEEDVADALQDHAAFARALEEYQRRQWQAREELGDAFEALRQINSKEGL
;
A
#
# COMPACT_ATOMS: atom_id res chain seq x y z
N MET A 1 35.49 108.07 -30.93
CA MET A 1 34.09 107.66 -31.21
C MET A 1 33.49 107.22 -29.89
N THR A 2 32.70 108.09 -29.28
CA THR A 2 32.04 107.91 -27.99
C THR A 2 30.81 107.02 -28.17
N GLN A 3 30.85 105.79 -27.66
CA GLN A 3 29.64 104.97 -27.48
C GLN A 3 28.65 105.73 -26.60
N THR A 4 27.40 105.84 -27.03
CA THR A 4 26.39 106.58 -26.27
C THR A 4 25.89 105.73 -25.08
N PRO A 5 25.61 106.34 -23.90
CA PRO A 5 25.17 105.61 -22.70
C PRO A 5 23.91 104.73 -22.89
N ARG A 6 23.07 105.02 -23.89
CA ARG A 6 21.87 104.23 -24.21
C ARG A 6 22.17 102.91 -24.95
N GLU A 7 23.19 102.88 -25.81
CA GLU A 7 23.60 101.65 -26.51
C GLU A 7 24.27 100.67 -25.54
N ALA A 8 25.04 101.19 -24.57
CA ALA A 8 25.59 100.39 -23.48
C ALA A 8 24.47 99.79 -22.60
N GLN A 9 23.46 100.59 -22.22
CA GLN A 9 22.33 100.10 -21.43
C GLN A 9 21.52 99.02 -22.18
N PHE A 10 21.27 99.19 -23.48
CA PHE A 10 20.56 98.19 -24.28
C PHE A 10 21.32 96.86 -24.38
N LEU A 11 22.65 96.92 -24.57
CA LEU A 11 23.50 95.72 -24.56
C LEU A 11 23.55 95.06 -23.18
N ILE A 12 23.51 95.83 -22.09
CA ILE A 12 23.44 95.31 -20.72
C ILE A 12 22.10 94.60 -20.49
N ASP A 13 20.98 95.24 -20.82
CA ASP A 13 19.65 94.67 -20.64
C ASP A 13 19.50 93.38 -21.49
N GLN A 14 20.08 93.35 -22.69
CA GLN A 14 20.10 92.17 -23.55
C GLN A 14 20.95 91.03 -22.96
N ILE A 15 22.14 91.32 -22.44
CA ILE A 15 23.00 90.33 -21.77
C ILE A 15 22.32 89.80 -20.50
N GLU A 16 21.68 90.66 -19.70
CA GLU A 16 20.93 90.24 -18.52
C GLU A 16 19.77 89.32 -18.85
N GLN A 17 19.03 89.64 -19.93
CA GLN A 17 17.89 88.85 -20.38
C GLN A 17 18.33 87.51 -20.96
N GLU A 18 19.40 87.47 -21.77
CA GLU A 18 19.99 86.23 -22.27
C GLU A 18 20.51 85.34 -21.12
N LEU A 19 21.12 85.92 -20.08
CA LEU A 19 21.55 85.18 -18.88
C LEU A 19 20.36 84.63 -18.08
N MET A 20 19.25 85.37 -17.99
CA MET A 20 18.02 84.94 -17.31
C MET A 20 17.31 83.80 -18.06
N ASP A 21 17.21 83.92 -19.38
CA ASP A 21 16.61 82.90 -20.24
C ASP A 21 17.46 81.62 -20.26
N TRP A 22 18.79 81.76 -20.26
CA TRP A 22 19.69 80.61 -20.15
C TRP A 22 19.58 79.92 -18.79
N SER A 23 19.56 80.67 -17.68
CA SER A 23 19.37 80.12 -16.32
C SER A 23 18.02 79.41 -16.17
N ARG A 24 16.94 79.95 -16.75
CA ARG A 24 15.61 79.32 -16.73
C ARG A 24 15.60 78.00 -17.51
N ASN A 25 16.11 77.99 -18.75
CA ASN A 25 16.16 76.79 -19.56
C ASN A 25 17.05 75.71 -18.93
N PHE A 26 18.15 76.11 -18.29
CA PHE A 26 19.07 75.20 -17.64
C PHE A 26 18.50 74.60 -16.34
N ASN A 27 17.73 75.36 -15.57
CA ASN A 27 17.02 74.85 -14.39
C ASN A 27 15.92 73.84 -14.74
N VAL A 28 15.23 74.04 -15.88
CA VAL A 28 14.26 73.05 -16.40
C VAL A 28 14.98 71.74 -16.74
N VAL A 29 16.10 71.80 -17.47
CA VAL A 29 16.91 70.62 -17.79
C VAL A 29 17.44 69.93 -16.52
N HIS A 30 17.85 70.69 -15.50
CA HIS A 30 18.31 70.13 -14.22
C HIS A 30 17.18 69.41 -13.44
N GLN A 31 15.98 69.97 -13.41
CA GLN A 31 14.81 69.35 -12.77
C GLN A 31 14.34 68.10 -13.53
N GLU A 32 14.32 68.15 -14.86
CA GLU A 32 13.99 67.00 -15.70
C GLU A 32 15.00 65.87 -15.56
N ASN A 33 16.30 66.19 -15.52
CA ASN A 33 17.36 65.20 -15.28
C ASN A 33 17.24 64.56 -13.89
N ASN A 34 16.99 65.34 -12.84
CA ASN A 34 16.75 64.82 -11.49
C ASN A 34 15.58 63.82 -11.44
N ALA A 35 14.47 64.16 -12.10
CA ALA A 35 13.30 63.27 -12.15
C ALA A 35 13.57 61.98 -12.95
N GLN A 36 14.42 62.04 -13.99
CA GLN A 36 14.85 60.86 -14.75
C GLN A 36 15.77 59.96 -13.94
N PHE A 37 16.73 60.51 -13.19
CA PHE A 37 17.63 59.73 -12.33
C PHE A 37 16.90 59.04 -11.18
N GLN A 38 15.96 59.73 -10.51
CA GLN A 38 15.12 59.11 -9.48
C GLN A 38 14.25 57.97 -10.02
N ARG A 39 13.74 58.09 -11.26
CA ARG A 39 13.02 56.99 -11.91
C ARG A 39 13.94 55.82 -12.24
N ALA A 40 15.16 56.07 -12.70
CA ALA A 40 16.14 55.03 -12.98
C ALA A 40 16.52 54.25 -11.71
N ASP A 41 16.78 54.94 -10.60
CA ASP A 41 17.11 54.33 -9.31
C ASP A 41 15.96 53.45 -8.76
N ASN A 42 14.71 53.92 -8.86
CA ASN A 42 13.54 53.13 -8.47
C ASN A 42 13.36 51.88 -9.36
N VAL A 43 13.57 51.98 -10.68
CA VAL A 43 13.47 50.83 -11.58
C VAL A 43 14.56 49.79 -11.26
N VAL A 44 15.79 50.23 -10.96
CA VAL A 44 16.87 49.33 -10.55
C VAL A 44 16.57 48.65 -9.21
N ALA A 45 16.02 49.38 -8.24
CA ALA A 45 15.59 48.82 -6.95
C ALA A 45 14.46 47.77 -7.11
N ASP A 46 13.44 48.06 -7.92
CA ASP A 46 12.36 47.11 -8.23
C ASP A 46 12.90 45.86 -8.94
N PHE A 47 13.84 46.03 -9.89
CA PHE A 47 14.47 44.91 -10.57
C PHE A 47 15.29 44.03 -9.62
N ARG A 48 16.04 44.61 -8.67
CA ARG A 48 16.77 43.86 -7.63
C ARG A 48 15.85 42.97 -6.80
N GLU A 49 14.69 43.51 -6.37
CA GLU A 49 13.72 42.77 -5.57
C GLU A 49 13.12 41.59 -6.37
N VAL A 50 12.76 41.82 -7.63
CA VAL A 50 12.25 40.78 -8.53
C VAL A 50 13.30 39.70 -8.79
N VAL A 51 14.56 40.09 -9.02
CA VAL A 51 15.67 39.15 -9.24
C VAL A 51 15.87 38.27 -8.00
N ALA A 52 15.92 38.84 -6.80
CA ALA A 52 16.06 38.08 -5.55
C ALA A 52 14.90 37.09 -5.31
N LEU A 53 13.65 37.52 -5.59
CA LEU A 53 12.47 36.66 -5.49
C LEU A 53 12.53 35.48 -6.47
N VAL A 54 12.93 35.73 -7.73
CA VAL A 54 13.08 34.68 -8.75
C VAL A 54 14.17 33.69 -8.36
N SER A 55 15.30 34.13 -7.78
CA SER A 55 16.35 33.22 -7.27
C SER A 55 15.79 32.26 -6.22
N SER A 56 15.07 32.78 -5.22
CA SER A 56 14.46 31.95 -4.17
C SER A 56 13.46 30.94 -4.73
N GLN A 57 12.69 31.32 -5.75
CA GLN A 57 11.72 30.42 -6.40
C GLN A 57 12.40 29.31 -7.21
N ILE A 58 13.54 29.60 -7.86
CA ILE A 58 14.34 28.60 -8.58
C ILE A 58 14.96 27.60 -7.60
N ASP A 59 15.50 28.07 -6.48
CA ASP A 59 16.07 27.21 -5.44
C ASP A 59 15.00 26.28 -4.84
N ASP A 60 13.83 26.83 -4.44
CA ASP A 60 12.71 26.05 -3.90
C ASP A 60 12.19 25.00 -4.91
N ALA A 61 12.08 25.37 -6.19
CA ALA A 61 11.66 24.47 -7.25
C ALA A 61 12.68 23.35 -7.47
N THR A 62 13.98 23.66 -7.45
CA THR A 62 15.07 22.69 -7.62
C THR A 62 15.08 21.68 -6.47
N ASP A 63 14.96 22.16 -5.23
CA ASP A 63 14.85 21.32 -4.05
C ASP A 63 13.61 20.41 -4.09
N HIS A 64 12.47 20.95 -4.51
CA HIS A 64 11.25 20.16 -4.67
C HIS A 64 11.43 19.05 -5.72
N LEU A 65 12.00 19.37 -6.88
CA LEU A 65 12.24 18.41 -7.96
C LEU A 65 13.23 17.32 -7.55
N ASN A 66 14.28 17.65 -6.80
CA ASN A 66 15.20 16.67 -6.25
C ASN A 66 14.50 15.70 -5.29
N ARG A 67 13.63 16.20 -4.41
CA ARG A 67 12.80 15.34 -3.53
C ARG A 67 11.85 14.45 -4.33
N VAL A 68 11.29 14.93 -5.43
CA VAL A 68 10.46 14.11 -6.33
C VAL A 68 11.29 12.99 -6.96
N ARG A 69 12.51 13.27 -7.44
CA ARG A 69 13.42 12.24 -7.98
C ARG A 69 13.75 11.15 -6.97
N GLU A 70 14.11 11.53 -5.75
CA GLU A 70 14.40 10.58 -4.66
C GLU A 70 13.19 9.71 -4.33
N LYS A 71 12.00 10.32 -4.22
CA LYS A 71 10.75 9.59 -3.96
C LYS A 71 10.39 8.64 -5.09
N SER A 72 10.53 9.08 -6.35
CA SER A 72 10.28 8.22 -7.51
C SER A 72 11.23 7.03 -7.52
N GLN A 73 12.52 7.23 -7.24
CA GLN A 73 13.47 6.13 -7.15
C GLN A 73 13.09 5.13 -6.04
N ALA A 74 12.76 5.62 -4.84
CA ALA A 74 12.32 4.77 -3.74
C ALA A 74 11.03 3.98 -4.08
N MET A 75 10.11 4.59 -4.82
CA MET A 75 8.89 3.92 -5.29
C MET A 75 9.19 2.84 -6.34
N CYS A 76 10.14 3.07 -7.25
CA CYS A 76 10.58 2.04 -8.20
C CYS A 76 11.22 0.84 -7.50
N GLU A 77 12.04 1.09 -6.46
CA GLU A 77 12.63 0.02 -5.64
C GLU A 77 11.55 -0.77 -4.87
N LEU A 78 10.60 -0.07 -4.24
CA LEU A 78 9.48 -0.70 -3.53
C LEU A 78 8.58 -1.52 -4.48
N ALA A 79 8.30 -0.99 -5.66
CA ALA A 79 7.53 -1.69 -6.69
C ALA A 79 8.26 -2.96 -7.17
N ALA A 80 9.58 -2.89 -7.37
CA ALA A 80 10.39 -4.04 -7.75
C ALA A 80 10.40 -5.14 -6.67
N ASP A 81 10.56 -4.76 -5.40
CA ASP A 81 10.48 -5.70 -4.27
C ASP A 81 9.09 -6.32 -4.15
N THR A 82 8.04 -5.51 -4.24
CA THR A 82 6.64 -5.99 -4.22
C THR A 82 6.37 -6.97 -5.36
N GLN A 83 6.89 -6.70 -6.56
CA GLN A 83 6.76 -7.59 -7.71
C GLN A 83 7.48 -8.92 -7.50
N ASP A 84 8.68 -8.92 -6.92
CA ASP A 84 9.41 -10.15 -6.61
C ASP A 84 8.69 -10.97 -5.53
N GLN A 85 8.19 -10.31 -4.47
CA GLN A 85 7.40 -10.96 -3.43
C GLN A 85 6.09 -11.55 -3.99
N ALA A 86 5.38 -10.82 -4.85
CA ALA A 86 4.18 -11.30 -5.54
C ALA A 86 4.49 -12.52 -6.42
N ASN A 87 5.60 -12.52 -7.15
CA ASN A 87 6.05 -13.66 -7.95
C ASN A 87 6.33 -14.90 -7.09
N ARG A 88 7.04 -14.73 -5.96
CA ARG A 88 7.30 -15.81 -5.00
C ARG A 88 6.01 -16.35 -4.40
N ALA A 89 5.09 -15.47 -4.01
CA ALA A 89 3.78 -15.84 -3.48
C ALA A 89 2.95 -16.62 -4.53
N HIS A 90 2.98 -16.19 -5.80
CA HIS A 90 2.36 -16.92 -6.91
C HIS A 90 2.89 -18.33 -7.07
N GLN A 91 4.21 -18.50 -7.12
CA GLN A 91 4.83 -19.81 -7.26
C GLN A 91 4.51 -20.71 -6.07
N HIS A 92 4.51 -20.14 -4.85
CA HIS A 92 4.15 -20.88 -3.64
C HIS A 92 2.68 -21.31 -3.66
N ALA A 93 1.75 -20.40 -3.96
CA ALA A 93 0.33 -20.67 -4.07
C ALA A 93 0.03 -21.74 -5.14
N ALA A 94 0.70 -21.70 -6.29
CA ALA A 94 0.57 -22.72 -7.33
C ALA A 94 1.04 -24.11 -6.85
N LYS A 95 2.18 -24.18 -6.14
CA LYS A 95 2.67 -25.44 -5.54
C LYS A 95 1.70 -25.98 -4.50
N VAL A 96 1.17 -25.13 -3.62
CA VAL A 96 0.17 -25.51 -2.61
C VAL A 96 -1.10 -25.99 -3.30
N TYR A 97 -1.61 -25.27 -4.29
CA TYR A 97 -2.79 -25.66 -5.07
C TYR A 97 -2.62 -27.05 -5.66
N GLN A 98 -1.52 -27.33 -6.37
CA GLN A 98 -1.28 -28.64 -6.98
C GLN A 98 -1.21 -29.76 -5.92
N ARG A 99 -0.54 -29.50 -4.78
CA ARG A 99 -0.48 -30.46 -3.67
C ARG A 99 -1.86 -30.73 -3.08
N SER A 100 -2.68 -29.70 -2.90
CA SER A 100 -4.04 -29.82 -2.38
C SER A 100 -4.96 -30.53 -3.36
N VAL A 101 -4.80 -30.36 -4.68
CA VAL A 101 -5.56 -31.10 -5.70
C VAL A 101 -5.25 -32.59 -5.60
N ASN A 102 -3.97 -32.95 -5.56
CA ASN A 102 -3.56 -34.34 -5.43
C ASN A 102 -4.06 -34.96 -4.11
N ALA A 103 -3.91 -34.24 -2.99
CA ALA A 103 -4.38 -34.69 -1.70
C ALA A 103 -5.91 -34.84 -1.66
N ALA A 104 -6.67 -33.94 -2.28
CA ALA A 104 -8.13 -34.04 -2.37
C ALA A 104 -8.55 -35.29 -3.15
N ALA A 105 -7.86 -35.63 -4.24
CA ALA A 105 -8.10 -36.87 -4.98
C ALA A 105 -7.82 -38.10 -4.10
N GLU A 106 -6.68 -38.13 -3.40
CA GLU A 106 -6.33 -39.23 -2.48
C GLU A 106 -7.35 -39.41 -1.36
N TRP A 107 -7.84 -38.32 -0.77
CA TRP A 107 -8.85 -38.35 0.29
C TRP A 107 -10.22 -38.80 -0.23
N ARG A 108 -10.62 -38.39 -1.44
CA ARG A 108 -11.86 -38.87 -2.06
C ARG A 108 -11.81 -40.37 -2.36
N ASP A 109 -10.69 -40.86 -2.87
CA ASP A 109 -10.46 -42.29 -3.07
C ASP A 109 -10.47 -43.06 -1.74
N ALA A 110 -9.85 -42.51 -0.69
CA ALA A 110 -9.86 -43.09 0.64
C ALA A 110 -11.27 -43.13 1.24
N LEU A 111 -12.07 -42.07 1.04
CA LEU A 111 -13.46 -41.99 1.46
C LEU A 111 -14.30 -43.05 0.75
N GLN A 112 -14.16 -43.22 -0.56
CA GLN A 112 -14.86 -44.25 -1.31
C GLN A 112 -14.56 -45.66 -0.75
N ARG A 113 -13.29 -45.95 -0.45
CA ARG A 113 -12.89 -47.21 0.18
C ARG A 113 -13.46 -47.36 1.59
N ALA A 114 -13.53 -46.28 2.37
CA ALA A 114 -14.11 -46.30 3.71
C ALA A 114 -15.62 -46.57 3.69
N VAL A 115 -16.37 -45.95 2.77
CA VAL A 115 -17.80 -46.22 2.56
C VAL A 115 -18.04 -47.68 2.15
N GLN A 116 -17.22 -48.21 1.24
CA GLN A 116 -17.28 -49.63 0.87
C GLN A 116 -17.02 -50.55 2.06
N LEU A 117 -16.07 -50.19 2.94
CA LEU A 117 -15.77 -50.93 4.16
C LEU A 117 -16.96 -50.93 5.12
N VAL A 118 -17.59 -49.77 5.34
CA VAL A 118 -18.79 -49.65 6.17
C VAL A 118 -19.90 -50.56 5.65
N ASN A 119 -20.18 -50.53 4.34
CA ASN A 119 -21.19 -51.40 3.73
C ASN A 119 -20.89 -52.89 3.93
N ARG A 120 -19.62 -53.30 3.80
CA ARG A 120 -19.18 -54.68 4.07
C ARG A 120 -19.39 -55.07 5.54
N CYS A 121 -19.00 -54.20 6.47
CA CYS A 121 -19.19 -54.44 7.90
C CYS A 121 -20.67 -54.47 8.30
N GLN A 122 -21.53 -53.65 7.68
CA GLN A 122 -22.98 -53.71 7.89
C GLN A 122 -23.56 -55.05 7.43
N ALA A 123 -23.15 -55.53 6.25
CA ALA A 123 -23.57 -56.84 5.76
C ALA A 123 -23.10 -57.98 6.69
N ALA A 124 -21.84 -57.93 7.16
CA ALA A 124 -21.30 -58.91 8.10
C ALA A 124 -22.06 -58.92 9.44
N LYS A 125 -22.41 -57.73 9.98
CA LYS A 125 -23.25 -57.63 11.19
C LYS A 125 -24.62 -58.28 10.98
N LEU A 126 -25.27 -58.01 9.84
CA LEU A 126 -26.59 -58.60 9.53
C LEU A 126 -26.51 -60.12 9.44
N GLN A 127 -25.47 -60.64 8.79
CA GLN A 127 -25.23 -62.08 8.72
C GLN A 127 -25.02 -62.68 10.11
N ALA A 128 -24.12 -62.13 10.92
CA ALA A 128 -23.86 -62.60 12.28
C ALA A 128 -25.13 -62.55 13.16
N ALA A 129 -25.96 -61.52 13.02
CA ALA A 129 -27.24 -61.44 13.74
C ALA A 129 -28.22 -62.55 13.32
N SER A 130 -28.25 -62.92 12.04
CA SER A 130 -29.07 -64.04 11.54
C SER A 130 -28.58 -65.40 12.05
N GLU A 131 -27.26 -65.56 12.21
CA GLU A 131 -26.63 -66.76 12.76
C GLU A 131 -26.94 -66.92 14.25
N VAL A 132 -26.89 -65.82 15.02
CA VAL A 132 -27.34 -65.79 16.43
C VAL A 132 -28.81 -66.23 16.53
N SER A 133 -29.71 -65.68 15.72
CA SER A 133 -31.14 -66.06 15.73
C SER A 133 -31.35 -67.55 15.42
N SER A 134 -30.61 -68.07 14.44
CA SER A 134 -30.62 -69.50 14.10
C SER A 134 -30.08 -70.38 15.23
N ALA A 135 -28.99 -69.97 15.87
CA ALA A 135 -28.38 -70.67 17.00
C ALA A 135 -29.30 -70.65 18.24
N GLN A 136 -30.00 -69.55 18.50
CA GLN A 136 -31.01 -69.45 19.57
C GLN A 136 -32.13 -70.46 19.35
N THR A 137 -32.63 -70.58 18.12
CA THR A 137 -33.67 -71.55 17.77
C THR A 137 -33.20 -72.99 18.00
N ARG A 138 -31.97 -73.33 17.59
CA ARG A 138 -31.37 -74.65 17.85
C ARG A 138 -31.18 -74.94 19.34
N ALA A 139 -30.74 -73.95 20.12
CA ALA A 139 -30.60 -74.09 21.56
C ALA A 139 -31.96 -74.32 22.25
N GLN A 140 -33.01 -73.63 21.78
CA GLN A 140 -34.37 -73.83 22.29
C GLN A 140 -34.92 -75.22 21.94
N GLN A 141 -34.69 -75.71 20.71
CA GLN A 141 -35.07 -77.06 20.31
C GLN A 141 -34.35 -78.11 21.16
N ALA A 142 -33.03 -78.00 21.34
CA ALA A 142 -32.26 -78.91 22.18
C ALA A 142 -32.72 -78.89 23.66
N ALA A 143 -33.17 -77.74 24.16
CA ALA A 143 -33.74 -77.62 25.50
C ALA A 143 -35.09 -78.36 25.61
N ASN A 144 -35.94 -78.23 24.60
CA ASN A 144 -37.20 -78.97 24.52
C ASN A 144 -36.95 -80.49 24.44
N ASP A 145 -35.98 -80.93 23.64
CA ASP A 145 -35.61 -82.35 23.51
C ASP A 145 -35.10 -82.93 24.83
N LEU A 146 -34.28 -82.17 25.57
CA LEU A 146 -33.85 -82.56 26.90
C LEU A 146 -35.04 -82.72 27.86
N ALA A 147 -35.98 -81.78 27.85
CA ALA A 147 -37.18 -81.87 28.68
C ALA A 147 -38.05 -83.09 28.32
N HIS A 148 -38.21 -83.39 27.03
CA HIS A 148 -38.92 -84.59 26.56
C HIS A 148 -38.20 -85.88 27.00
N ALA A 149 -36.87 -85.94 26.84
CA ALA A 149 -36.08 -87.09 27.28
C ALA A 149 -36.17 -87.30 28.80
N GLN A 150 -36.14 -86.22 29.59
CA GLN A 150 -36.29 -86.27 31.05
C GLN A 150 -37.68 -86.79 31.45
N ASN A 151 -38.74 -86.32 30.78
CA ASN A 151 -40.10 -86.81 31.01
C ASN A 151 -40.21 -88.30 30.70
N ALA A 152 -39.70 -88.75 29.56
CA ALA A 152 -39.70 -90.17 29.18
C ALA A 152 -38.94 -91.04 30.19
N TYR A 153 -37.75 -90.60 30.62
CA TYR A 153 -36.97 -91.30 31.64
C TYR A 153 -37.72 -91.40 32.97
N ASN A 154 -38.32 -90.31 33.43
CA ASN A 154 -39.13 -90.29 34.65
C ASN A 154 -40.35 -91.22 34.54
N SER A 155 -41.05 -91.22 33.40
CA SER A 155 -42.15 -92.14 33.13
C SER A 155 -41.70 -93.61 33.15
N CYS A 156 -40.53 -93.93 32.59
CA CYS A 156 -39.96 -95.27 32.66
C CYS A 156 -39.65 -95.67 34.11
N MET A 157 -38.98 -94.80 34.87
CA MET A 157 -38.59 -95.08 36.27
C MET A 157 -39.79 -95.27 37.21
N ASN A 158 -40.92 -94.62 36.89
CA ASN A 158 -42.16 -94.73 37.65
C ASN A 158 -43.07 -95.87 37.17
N SER A 159 -42.74 -96.52 36.05
CA SER A 159 -43.45 -97.69 35.55
C SER A 159 -43.01 -98.94 36.32
N TRP A 160 -43.93 -99.86 36.56
CA TRP A 160 -43.64 -101.16 37.14
C TRP A 160 -44.60 -102.19 36.59
N THR A 161 -44.14 -103.43 36.51
CA THR A 161 -44.97 -104.58 36.15
C THR A 161 -44.93 -105.59 37.28
N THR A 162 -45.91 -106.49 37.32
CA THR A 162 -45.95 -107.56 38.32
C THR A 162 -45.63 -108.87 37.63
N ASN A 163 -44.70 -109.65 38.16
CA ASN A 163 -44.41 -110.98 37.63
C ASN A 163 -45.50 -112.00 38.03
N SER A 164 -45.42 -113.21 37.49
CA SER A 164 -46.35 -114.31 37.81
C SER A 164 -46.33 -114.77 39.29
N LYS A 165 -45.39 -114.24 40.11
CA LYS A 165 -45.27 -114.48 41.54
C LYS A 165 -45.80 -113.32 42.41
N GLY A 166 -46.34 -112.26 41.80
CA GLY A 166 -46.87 -111.10 42.52
C GLY A 166 -45.82 -110.05 42.90
N GLU A 167 -44.56 -110.20 42.48
CA GLU A 167 -43.47 -109.27 42.81
C GLU A 167 -43.43 -108.11 41.82
N ARG A 168 -43.14 -106.90 42.31
CA ARG A 168 -42.95 -105.72 41.47
C ARG A 168 -41.59 -105.79 40.76
N GLN A 169 -41.62 -105.77 39.44
CA GLN A 169 -40.44 -105.63 38.58
C GLN A 169 -40.37 -104.23 37.99
N ARG A 170 -39.22 -103.57 38.17
CA ARG A 170 -38.93 -102.30 37.51
C ARG A 170 -38.46 -102.52 36.08
N PRO A 171 -38.87 -101.68 35.12
CA PRO A 171 -38.37 -101.73 33.76
C PRO A 171 -36.90 -101.29 33.68
N ASN A 172 -36.20 -101.80 32.67
CA ASN A 172 -34.84 -101.36 32.37
C ASN A 172 -34.89 -100.01 31.63
N CYS A 173 -34.57 -98.92 32.33
CA CYS A 173 -34.61 -97.55 31.78
C CYS A 173 -33.25 -97.05 31.23
N SER A 174 -32.27 -97.94 31.01
CA SER A 174 -30.92 -97.57 30.53
C SER A 174 -30.92 -96.85 29.17
N SER A 175 -31.84 -97.22 28.27
CA SER A 175 -32.01 -96.54 26.98
C SER A 175 -32.48 -95.10 27.15
N ASP A 176 -33.46 -94.84 28.02
CA ASP A 176 -33.96 -93.48 28.26
C ASP A 176 -32.97 -92.63 29.06
N ALA A 177 -32.22 -93.23 29.99
CA ALA A 177 -31.10 -92.55 30.65
C ALA A 177 -30.05 -92.10 29.63
N SER A 178 -29.71 -92.96 28.66
CA SER A 178 -28.77 -92.62 27.58
C SER A 178 -29.31 -91.50 26.69
N ARG A 179 -30.61 -91.49 26.39
CA ARG A 179 -31.26 -90.38 25.65
C ARG A 179 -31.16 -89.05 26.40
N VAL A 180 -31.37 -89.03 27.72
CA VAL A 180 -31.20 -87.82 28.54
C VAL A 180 -29.76 -87.32 28.47
N THR A 181 -28.78 -88.20 28.64
CA THR A 181 -27.35 -87.84 28.55
C THR A 181 -27.01 -87.26 27.18
N ASN A 182 -27.45 -87.89 26.10
CA ASN A 182 -27.22 -87.38 24.74
C ASN A 182 -27.90 -86.03 24.51
N ALA A 183 -29.17 -85.87 24.91
CA ALA A 183 -29.89 -84.61 24.78
C ALA A 183 -29.22 -83.48 25.57
N ARG A 184 -28.67 -83.78 26.76
CA ARG A 184 -27.91 -82.83 27.56
C ARG A 184 -26.64 -82.39 26.84
N HIS A 185 -25.87 -83.32 26.27
CA HIS A 185 -24.70 -82.99 25.47
C HIS A 185 -25.06 -82.14 24.22
N HIS A 186 -26.18 -82.43 23.57
CA HIS A 186 -26.68 -81.61 22.46
C HIS A 186 -27.02 -80.19 22.90
N LEU A 187 -27.70 -80.01 24.02
CA LEU A 187 -27.99 -78.69 24.58
C LEU A 187 -26.71 -77.92 24.94
N ASP A 188 -25.76 -78.57 25.61
CA ASP A 188 -24.48 -77.95 25.97
C ASP A 188 -23.67 -77.55 24.72
N SER A 189 -23.72 -78.36 23.66
CA SER A 189 -23.12 -78.02 22.36
C SER A 189 -23.83 -76.84 21.69
N ALA A 190 -25.17 -76.82 21.69
CA ALA A 190 -25.96 -75.75 21.09
C ALA A 190 -25.76 -74.42 21.82
N ARG A 191 -25.67 -74.43 23.15
CA ARG A 191 -25.36 -73.25 23.96
C ARG A 191 -23.95 -72.71 23.70
N ARG A 192 -22.95 -73.59 23.58
CA ARG A 192 -21.60 -73.16 23.20
C ARG A 192 -21.57 -72.51 21.82
N HIS A 193 -22.29 -73.06 20.86
CA HIS A 193 -22.40 -72.48 19.52
C HIS A 193 -23.11 -71.12 19.54
N LEU A 194 -24.20 -70.98 20.31
CA LEU A 194 -24.88 -69.70 20.50
C LEU A 194 -23.93 -68.64 21.07
N ASN A 195 -23.21 -68.94 22.15
CA ASN A 195 -22.26 -68.00 22.75
C ASN A 195 -21.16 -67.57 21.76
N GLN A 196 -20.71 -68.50 20.89
CA GLN A 196 -19.74 -68.18 19.84
C GLN A 196 -20.34 -67.20 18.80
N CYS A 197 -21.57 -67.44 18.33
CA CYS A 197 -22.24 -66.53 17.40
C CYS A 197 -22.48 -65.14 18.02
N GLU A 198 -22.83 -65.08 19.32
CA GLU A 198 -23.01 -63.81 20.04
C GLU A 198 -21.68 -63.03 20.12
N PHE A 199 -20.57 -63.73 20.36
CA PHE A 199 -19.24 -63.13 20.34
C PHE A 199 -18.86 -62.60 18.93
N GLU A 200 -19.12 -63.37 17.88
CA GLU A 200 -18.87 -62.94 16.49
C GLU A 200 -19.73 -61.74 16.08
N LEU A 201 -20.99 -61.68 16.53
CA LEU A 201 -21.84 -60.51 16.34
C LEU A 201 -21.25 -59.27 17.03
N GLN A 202 -20.75 -59.40 18.26
CA GLN A 202 -20.10 -58.29 18.95
C GLN A 202 -18.86 -57.81 18.20
N GLN A 203 -18.02 -58.73 17.70
CA GLN A 203 -16.87 -58.37 16.87
C GLN A 203 -17.28 -57.63 15.58
N ALA A 204 -18.35 -58.08 14.91
CA ALA A 204 -18.86 -57.40 13.72
C ALA A 204 -19.37 -55.98 14.02
N ILE A 205 -20.00 -55.77 15.18
CA ILE A 205 -20.40 -54.44 15.65
C ILE A 205 -19.18 -53.55 15.90
N ASP A 206 -18.15 -54.06 16.56
CA ASP A 206 -16.94 -53.30 16.85
C ASP A 206 -16.19 -52.90 15.56
N GLN A 207 -16.11 -53.81 14.59
CA GLN A 207 -15.54 -53.54 13.27
C GLN A 207 -16.35 -52.48 12.50
N LEU A 208 -17.68 -52.53 12.58
CA LEU A 208 -18.54 -51.52 11.97
C LEU A 208 -18.32 -50.14 12.59
N ASN A 209 -18.20 -50.05 13.91
CA ASN A 209 -17.91 -48.79 14.60
C ASN A 209 -16.54 -48.22 14.18
N ALA A 210 -15.51 -49.07 14.09
CA ALA A 210 -14.19 -48.66 13.59
C ALA A 210 -14.23 -48.18 12.13
N ALA A 211 -15.04 -48.83 11.28
CA ALA A 211 -15.24 -48.42 9.89
C ALA A 211 -15.92 -47.04 9.79
N PHE A 212 -16.92 -46.76 10.64
CA PHE A 212 -17.56 -45.44 10.70
C PHE A 212 -16.60 -44.33 11.13
N ILE A 213 -15.76 -44.57 12.15
CA ILE A 213 -14.73 -43.61 12.58
C ILE A 213 -13.78 -43.30 11.40
N LYS A 214 -13.38 -44.33 10.65
CA LYS A 214 -12.53 -44.15 9.47
C LYS A 214 -13.21 -43.34 8.37
N GLN A 215 -14.49 -43.61 8.08
CA GLN A 215 -15.27 -42.83 7.12
C GLN A 215 -15.32 -41.34 7.53
N GLN A 216 -15.66 -41.04 8.79
CA GLN A 216 -15.73 -39.67 9.29
C GLN A 216 -14.37 -38.96 9.21
N SER A 217 -13.27 -39.66 9.50
CA SER A 217 -11.92 -39.12 9.33
C SER A 217 -11.62 -38.76 7.88
N CYS A 218 -12.02 -39.61 6.92
CA CYS A 218 -11.86 -39.32 5.50
C CYS A 218 -12.74 -38.14 5.03
N GLU A 219 -13.98 -38.03 5.50
CA GLU A 219 -14.87 -36.89 5.21
C GLU A 219 -14.24 -35.56 5.68
N ASN A 220 -13.72 -35.54 6.91
CA ASN A 220 -13.00 -34.39 7.44
C ASN A 220 -11.73 -34.08 6.64
N GLY A 221 -11.02 -35.10 6.16
CA GLY A 221 -9.85 -34.96 5.29
C GLY A 221 -10.20 -34.25 3.97
N VAL A 222 -11.26 -34.71 3.30
CA VAL A 222 -11.77 -34.08 2.06
C VAL A 222 -12.11 -32.62 2.31
N ALA A 223 -12.93 -32.32 3.33
CA ALA A 223 -13.37 -30.96 3.64
C ALA A 223 -12.19 -30.00 3.87
N LYS A 224 -11.18 -30.41 4.65
CA LYS A 224 -9.98 -29.60 4.89
C LYS A 224 -9.14 -29.36 3.63
N THR A 225 -9.03 -30.37 2.76
CA THR A 225 -8.30 -30.20 1.50
C THR A 225 -9.03 -29.28 0.51
N GLU A 226 -10.36 -29.29 0.52
CA GLU A 226 -11.17 -28.36 -0.29
C GLU A 226 -11.04 -26.93 0.22
N GLU A 227 -11.08 -26.73 1.54
CA GLU A 227 -10.80 -25.42 2.16
C GLU A 227 -9.39 -24.90 1.80
N ALA A 228 -8.38 -25.76 1.86
CA ALA A 228 -7.01 -25.42 1.47
C ALA A 228 -6.89 -25.03 -0.02
N LEU A 229 -7.69 -25.64 -0.91
CA LEU A 229 -7.75 -25.25 -2.32
C LEU A 229 -8.29 -23.83 -2.50
N VAL A 230 -9.37 -23.49 -1.78
CA VAL A 230 -9.95 -22.15 -1.81
C VAL A 230 -8.93 -21.10 -1.36
N TYR A 231 -8.22 -21.36 -0.25
CA TYR A 231 -7.18 -20.43 0.23
C TYR A 231 -6.01 -20.30 -0.73
N ALA A 232 -5.54 -21.39 -1.34
CA ALA A 232 -4.48 -21.33 -2.33
C ALA A 232 -4.89 -20.49 -3.55
N GLN A 233 -6.14 -20.58 -3.99
CA GLN A 233 -6.66 -19.80 -5.10
C GLN A 233 -6.80 -18.31 -4.74
N GLN A 234 -7.34 -17.99 -3.57
CA GLN A 234 -7.40 -16.60 -3.08
C GLN A 234 -6.00 -15.98 -2.95
N ALA A 235 -5.01 -16.74 -2.46
CA ALA A 235 -3.63 -16.28 -2.37
C ALA A 235 -3.03 -15.97 -3.75
N ARG A 236 -3.34 -16.79 -4.76
CA ARG A 236 -2.95 -16.55 -6.15
C ARG A 236 -3.55 -15.25 -6.68
N ASP A 237 -4.84 -15.03 -6.46
CA ASP A 237 -5.52 -13.84 -6.98
C ASP A 237 -5.00 -12.55 -6.31
N ARG A 238 -4.73 -12.58 -5.00
CA ARG A 238 -4.10 -11.47 -4.28
C ARG A 238 -2.68 -11.18 -4.75
N ALA A 239 -1.88 -12.22 -5.03
CA ALA A 239 -0.55 -12.05 -5.60
C ALA A 239 -0.61 -11.39 -6.98
N SER A 240 -1.60 -11.72 -7.82
CA SER A 240 -1.78 -11.07 -9.13
C SER A 240 -2.16 -9.61 -8.98
N GLN A 241 -3.07 -9.29 -8.06
CA GLN A 241 -3.44 -7.90 -7.77
C GLN A 241 -2.23 -7.08 -7.30
N ALA A 242 -1.44 -7.63 -6.36
CA ALA A 242 -0.23 -6.97 -5.87
C ALA A 242 0.80 -6.72 -6.98
N SER A 243 0.98 -7.69 -7.89
CA SER A 243 1.84 -7.53 -9.07
C SER A 243 1.36 -6.42 -10.00
N ASN A 244 0.05 -6.38 -10.31
CA ASN A 244 -0.50 -5.34 -11.17
C ASN A 244 -0.33 -3.95 -10.54
N SER A 245 -0.65 -3.81 -9.25
CA SER A 245 -0.46 -2.54 -8.51
C SER A 245 1.00 -2.12 -8.45
N ALA A 246 1.94 -3.05 -8.31
CA ALA A 246 3.38 -2.75 -8.37
C ALA A 246 3.80 -2.26 -9.76
N SER A 247 3.29 -2.89 -10.82
CA SER A 247 3.56 -2.46 -12.20
C SER A 247 3.04 -1.04 -12.46
N GLU A 248 1.82 -0.74 -12.03
CA GLU A 248 1.24 0.60 -12.14
C GLU A 248 2.08 1.61 -11.34
N ALA A 249 2.38 1.33 -10.07
CA ALA A 249 3.17 2.21 -9.22
C ALA A 249 4.55 2.53 -9.82
N ARG A 250 5.20 1.53 -10.44
CA ARG A 250 6.45 1.73 -11.17
C ARG A 250 6.28 2.67 -12.36
N GLN A 251 5.23 2.49 -13.16
CA GLN A 251 4.96 3.37 -14.29
C GLN A 251 4.78 4.83 -13.83
N TRP A 252 3.96 5.06 -12.80
CA TRP A 252 3.75 6.40 -12.23
C TRP A 252 5.05 7.01 -11.68
N ALA A 253 5.90 6.19 -11.05
CA ALA A 253 7.19 6.64 -10.53
C ALA A 253 8.17 7.02 -11.66
N ASP A 254 8.23 6.23 -12.73
CA ASP A 254 9.04 6.50 -13.92
C ASP A 254 8.57 7.79 -14.63
N GLU A 255 7.25 8.00 -14.78
CA GLU A 255 6.66 9.23 -15.33
C GLU A 255 7.00 10.46 -14.47
N ALA A 256 6.83 10.36 -13.15
CA ALA A 256 7.17 11.44 -12.22
C ALA A 256 8.67 11.76 -12.23
N TRP A 257 9.53 10.75 -12.38
CA TRP A 257 10.98 10.94 -12.50
C TRP A 257 11.34 11.68 -13.78
N GLN A 258 10.76 11.31 -14.93
CA GLN A 258 10.98 11.99 -16.20
C GLN A 258 10.53 13.46 -16.14
N GLN A 259 9.38 13.72 -15.53
CA GLN A 259 8.91 15.09 -15.31
C GLN A 259 9.88 15.86 -14.42
N ALA A 260 10.36 15.25 -13.34
CA ALA A 260 11.33 15.89 -12.45
C ALA A 260 12.66 16.19 -13.16
N GLU A 261 13.17 15.28 -14.00
CA GLU A 261 14.37 15.56 -14.82
C GLU A 261 14.17 16.72 -15.79
N SER A 262 13.01 16.77 -16.45
CA SER A 262 12.68 17.89 -17.34
C SER A 262 12.58 19.22 -16.59
N GLY A 263 12.00 19.20 -15.38
CA GLY A 263 11.90 20.36 -14.51
C GLY A 263 13.25 20.85 -14.01
N VAL A 264 14.17 19.93 -13.67
CA VAL A 264 15.54 20.30 -13.22
C VAL A 264 16.29 20.98 -14.35
N ARG A 265 16.17 20.50 -15.60
CA ARG A 265 16.79 21.17 -16.76
C ARG A 265 16.22 22.58 -16.97
N LEU A 266 14.89 22.72 -16.87
CA LEU A 266 14.25 24.03 -16.96
C LEU A 266 14.71 24.98 -15.84
N ALA A 267 14.83 24.48 -14.61
CA ALA A 267 15.34 25.27 -13.48
C ALA A 267 16.80 25.69 -13.70
N GLN A 268 17.64 24.84 -14.28
CA GLN A 268 19.02 25.18 -14.67
C GLN A 268 19.07 26.27 -15.76
N ASP A 269 18.20 26.16 -16.78
CA ASP A 269 18.07 27.18 -17.82
C ASP A 269 17.61 28.51 -17.22
N MET A 270 16.61 28.49 -16.34
CA MET A 270 16.14 29.67 -15.61
C MET A 270 17.21 30.26 -14.70
N GLN A 271 18.03 29.44 -14.03
CA GLN A 271 19.17 29.91 -13.24
C GLN A 271 20.21 30.58 -14.12
N SER A 272 20.48 30.04 -15.32
CA SER A 272 21.40 30.68 -16.26
C SER A 272 20.87 32.02 -16.74
N GLN A 273 19.58 32.14 -17.03
CA GLN A 273 18.94 33.41 -17.41
C GLN A 273 18.94 34.41 -16.24
N HIS A 274 18.67 33.93 -15.02
CA HIS A 274 18.75 34.72 -13.81
C HIS A 274 20.16 35.27 -13.59
N ASN A 275 21.21 34.45 -13.76
CA ASN A 275 22.60 34.91 -13.63
C ASN A 275 22.94 36.01 -14.64
N ILE A 276 22.45 35.91 -15.88
CA ILE A 276 22.62 36.95 -16.90
C ILE A 276 21.87 38.22 -16.51
N ALA A 277 20.61 38.09 -16.06
CA ALA A 277 19.80 39.22 -15.61
C ALA A 277 20.46 39.93 -14.41
N SER A 278 20.92 39.18 -13.40
CA SER A 278 21.63 39.71 -12.24
C SER A 278 22.92 40.44 -12.61
N GLN A 279 23.69 39.93 -13.59
CA GLN A 279 24.86 40.62 -14.12
C GLN A 279 24.48 41.93 -14.81
N GLN A 280 23.41 41.94 -15.61
CA GLN A 280 22.93 43.15 -16.26
C GLN A 280 22.37 44.17 -15.26
N THR A 281 21.69 43.72 -14.20
CA THR A 281 21.23 44.59 -13.12
C THR A 281 22.43 45.21 -12.39
N ALA A 282 23.47 44.44 -12.08
CA ALA A 282 24.70 44.97 -11.48
C ALA A 282 25.41 46.01 -12.36
N LEU A 283 25.47 45.79 -13.68
CA LEU A 283 26.00 46.78 -14.62
C LEU A 283 25.13 48.04 -14.70
N ALA A 284 23.80 47.88 -14.73
CA ALA A 284 22.88 49.02 -14.72
C ALA A 284 22.95 49.82 -13.40
N GLU A 285 23.20 49.15 -12.27
CA GLU A 285 23.45 49.80 -10.98
C GLU A 285 24.73 50.62 -10.99
N GLU A 286 25.81 50.09 -11.57
CA GLU A 286 27.08 50.79 -11.74
C GLU A 286 26.89 52.03 -12.65
N ASP A 287 26.24 51.86 -13.80
CA ASP A 287 25.94 52.96 -14.74
C ASP A 287 25.06 54.05 -14.09
N VAL A 288 24.04 53.67 -13.29
CA VAL A 288 23.18 54.62 -12.57
C VAL A 288 23.95 55.30 -11.44
N ALA A 289 24.80 54.58 -10.71
CA ALA A 289 25.64 55.17 -9.66
C ALA A 289 26.64 56.18 -10.22
N ASP A 290 27.30 55.84 -11.33
CA ASP A 290 28.21 56.74 -12.06
C ASP A 290 27.45 57.98 -12.56
N ALA A 291 26.27 57.79 -13.16
CA ALA A 291 25.47 58.90 -13.64
C ALA A 291 24.92 59.80 -12.51
N LEU A 292 24.59 59.22 -11.35
CA LEU A 292 24.23 59.97 -10.13
C LEU A 292 25.43 60.74 -9.56
N GLN A 293 26.63 60.16 -9.59
CA GLN A 293 27.86 60.82 -9.16
C GLN A 293 28.20 62.00 -10.07
N ASP A 294 28.12 61.80 -11.39
CA ASP A 294 28.30 62.85 -12.39
C ASP A 294 27.23 63.95 -12.25
N HIS A 295 25.98 63.56 -11.98
CA HIS A 295 24.92 64.52 -11.69
C HIS A 295 25.19 65.32 -10.42
N ALA A 296 25.65 64.69 -9.35
CA ALA A 296 26.03 65.37 -8.10
C ALA A 296 27.25 66.28 -8.27
N ALA A 297 28.19 65.92 -9.15
CA ALA A 297 29.32 66.76 -9.53
C ALA A 297 28.85 67.98 -10.35
N PHE A 298 27.95 67.76 -11.31
CA PHE A 298 27.32 68.81 -12.09
C PHE A 298 26.47 69.76 -11.22
N ALA A 299 25.69 69.24 -10.28
CA ALA A 299 24.90 70.04 -9.34
C ALA A 299 25.80 70.93 -8.46
N ARG A 300 26.94 70.41 -7.99
CA ARG A 300 27.94 71.21 -7.25
C ARG A 300 28.58 72.28 -8.13
N ALA A 301 28.94 71.94 -9.37
CA ALA A 301 29.45 72.91 -10.33
C ALA A 301 28.40 74.00 -10.67
N LEU A 302 27.12 73.63 -10.72
CA LEU A 302 26.00 74.54 -10.92
C LEU A 302 25.83 75.48 -9.72
N GLU A 303 25.83 74.98 -8.49
CA GLU A 303 25.78 75.82 -7.30
C GLU A 303 26.96 76.81 -7.25
N GLU A 304 28.16 76.34 -7.61
CA GLU A 304 29.34 77.20 -7.68
C GLU A 304 29.22 78.24 -8.80
N TYR A 305 28.72 77.85 -9.97
CA TYR A 305 28.45 78.77 -11.08
C TYR A 305 27.40 79.82 -10.73
N GLN A 306 26.27 79.42 -10.13
CA GLN A 306 25.22 80.33 -9.67
C GLN A 306 25.75 81.29 -8.61
N ARG A 307 26.59 80.80 -7.68
CA ARG A 307 27.28 81.64 -6.70
C ARG A 307 28.20 82.67 -7.37
N ARG A 308 28.99 82.25 -8.36
CA ARG A 308 29.87 83.16 -9.12
C ARG A 308 29.09 84.16 -9.98
N GLN A 309 27.97 83.75 -10.59
CA GLN A 309 27.08 84.68 -11.29
C GLN A 309 26.49 85.71 -10.35
N TRP A 310 26.06 85.29 -9.16
CA TRP A 310 25.52 86.19 -8.15
C TRP A 310 26.59 87.17 -7.64
N GLN A 311 27.80 86.69 -7.36
CA GLN A 311 28.95 87.54 -7.01
C GLN A 311 29.31 88.51 -8.14
N ALA A 312 29.37 88.05 -9.39
CA ALA A 312 29.62 88.93 -10.53
C ALA A 312 28.51 89.97 -10.72
N ARG A 313 27.24 89.62 -10.43
CA ARG A 313 26.12 90.57 -10.41
C ARG A 313 26.24 91.60 -9.29
N GLU A 314 26.66 91.19 -8.09
CA GLU A 314 26.93 92.12 -7.00
C GLU A 314 28.11 93.04 -7.34
N GLU A 315 29.23 92.49 -7.81
CA GLU A 315 30.42 93.27 -8.19
C GLU A 315 30.12 94.23 -9.35
N LEU A 316 29.34 93.80 -10.35
CA LEU A 316 28.86 94.68 -11.41
C LEU A 316 27.89 95.72 -10.86
N GLY A 317 26.96 95.34 -9.98
CA GLY A 317 26.05 96.26 -9.29
C GLY A 317 26.80 97.35 -8.53
N ASP A 318 27.81 96.96 -7.74
CA ASP A 318 28.69 97.84 -6.99
C ASP A 318 29.53 98.73 -7.93
N ALA A 319 30.07 98.18 -9.01
CA ALA A 319 30.81 98.93 -10.03
C ALA A 319 29.91 99.92 -10.78
N PHE A 320 28.66 99.54 -11.07
CA PHE A 320 27.66 100.41 -11.68
C PHE A 320 27.22 101.51 -10.72
N GLU A 321 27.05 101.22 -9.44
CA GLU A 321 26.73 102.19 -8.41
C GLU A 321 27.89 103.17 -8.18
N ALA A 322 29.14 102.69 -8.21
CA ALA A 322 30.33 103.52 -8.22
C ALA A 322 30.41 104.43 -9.45
N LEU A 323 30.12 103.91 -10.66
CA LEU A 323 30.04 104.71 -11.89
C LEU A 323 28.91 105.76 -11.82
N ARG A 324 27.77 105.42 -11.20
CA ARG A 324 26.66 106.36 -10.96
C ARG A 324 27.07 107.48 -10.00
N GLN A 325 27.84 107.17 -8.96
CA GLN A 325 28.38 108.16 -8.02
C GLN A 325 29.47 109.05 -8.63
N ILE A 326 30.26 108.51 -9.56
CA ILE A 326 31.24 109.30 -10.34
C ILE A 326 30.49 110.28 -11.26
N ASN A 327 29.48 109.80 -11.99
CA ASN A 327 28.63 110.66 -12.84
C ASN A 327 27.80 111.69 -12.05
N SER A 328 27.50 111.44 -10.76
CA SER A 328 26.77 112.40 -9.92
C SER A 328 27.68 113.43 -9.23
N LYS A 329 29.01 113.23 -9.21
CA LYS A 329 29.99 114.18 -8.65
C LYS A 329 30.71 115.05 -9.70
N GLU A 330 30.65 114.68 -10.98
CA GLU A 330 31.10 115.51 -12.11
C GLU A 330 29.93 116.08 -12.94
N GLY A 331 28.82 116.41 -12.29
CA GLY A 331 27.72 117.19 -12.85
C GLY A 331 27.67 118.60 -12.23
N LEU A 332 28.36 119.54 -12.88
CA LEU A 332 28.04 120.97 -12.85
C LEU A 332 26.68 121.23 -13.51
#